data_AF-A0A1M6WTM7-F1
#
_entry.id   AF-A0A1M6WTM7-F1
#
_cell.length_a   1.000
_cell.length_b   1.000
_cell.length_c   1.000
_cell.angle_alpha   90.00
_cell.angle_beta   90.00
_cell.angle_gamma   90.00
#
_symmetry.space_group_name_H-M   'P 1'
#
loop_
_entity.id
_entity.type
_entity.pdbx_description
1 polymer ?
#
loop_
_entity_poly.entity_id
_entity_poly.type
_entity_poly.pdbx_seq_one_letter_code
_entity_poly.pdbx_strand_id
1 'polypeptide(L)' 'MSKKIYANILGTWVELKDTDTIYNTNPYTWIKENNLHDFTFIWIDYNGVGYKIHISHIQIKSM' A
#
# COMPACT_ATOMS: atom_id res chain seq x y z
N MET A 1 -15.38 9.68 -6.58
CA MET A 1 -15.18 8.28 -7.02
C MET A 1 -14.46 7.55 -5.91
N SER A 2 -15.03 6.46 -5.39
CA SER A 2 -14.35 5.63 -4.39
C SER A 2 -13.25 4.84 -5.11
N LYS A 3 -12.00 5.03 -4.69
CA LYS A 3 -10.85 4.26 -5.18
C LYS A 3 -10.46 3.25 -4.12
N LYS A 4 -10.13 2.03 -4.54
CA LYS A 4 -9.70 0.94 -3.66
C LYS A 4 -8.26 0.58 -3.98
N ILE A 5 -7.45 0.41 -2.94
CA ILE A 5 -6.05 0.00 -3.06
C ILE A 5 -5.96 -1.44 -2.59
N TYR A 6 -5.24 -2.27 -3.35
CA TYR A 6 -4.98 -3.65 -3.02
C TYR A 6 -3.47 -3.88 -2.95
N ALA A 7 -3.04 -4.67 -1.97
CA ALA A 7 -1.65 -5.14 -1.87
C ALA A 7 -1.62 -6.66 -1.87
N ASN A 8 -0.62 -7.25 -2.52
CA ASN A 8 -0.36 -8.68 -2.42
C ASN A 8 0.53 -8.94 -1.19
N ILE A 9 -0.06 -9.52 -0.16
CA ILE A 9 0.62 -9.94 1.07
C ILE A 9 0.73 -11.45 1.04
N LEU A 10 1.97 -11.95 0.92
CA LEU A 10 2.30 -13.38 0.93
C LEU A 10 1.45 -14.21 -0.08
N GLY A 11 1.21 -13.68 -1.27
CA GLY A 11 0.44 -14.35 -2.32
C GLY A 11 -1.05 -14.03 -2.32
N THR A 12 -1.57 -13.34 -1.30
CA THR A 12 -2.99 -12.98 -1.19
C THR A 12 -3.20 -11.49 -1.44
N TRP A 13 -4.12 -11.15 -2.34
CA TRP A 13 -4.52 -9.75 -2.56
C TRP A 13 -5.52 -9.31 -1.49
N VAL A 14 -5.15 -8.31 -0.70
CA VAL A 14 -5.98 -7.73 0.35
C VAL A 14 -6.34 -6.29 0.00
N GLU A 15 -7.59 -5.89 0.28
CA GLU A 15 -8.01 -4.49 0.19
C GLU A 15 -7.45 -3.73 1.39
N LEU A 16 -6.65 -2.70 1.13
CA LEU A 16 -6.18 -1.78 2.15
C LEU A 16 -7.31 -0.81 2.49
N LYS A 17 -7.65 -0.73 3.77
CA LYS A 17 -8.63 0.21 4.32
C LYS A 17 -7.92 1.45 4.84
N ASP A 18 -8.67 2.51 5.12
CA ASP A 18 -8.12 3.75 5.72
C ASP A 18 -7.44 3.52 7.10
N THR A 19 -7.69 2.37 7.73
CA THR A 19 -7.02 1.93 8.97
C THR A 19 -5.64 1.32 8.74
N ASP A 20 -5.36 0.86 7.51
CA ASP A 20 -4.09 0.23 7.16
C ASP A 20 -3.09 1.32 6.77
N THR A 21 -1.95 1.37 7.46
CA THR A 21 -1.04 2.50 7.27
C THR A 21 0.06 2.14 6.28
N ILE A 22 0.09 2.87 5.17
CA ILE A 22 1.18 2.81 4.19
C ILE A 22 2.28 3.78 4.65
N TYR A 23 3.46 3.24 4.94
CA TYR A 23 4.62 4.00 5.35
C TYR A 23 5.69 4.00 4.24
N ASN A 24 6.47 5.06 4.15
CA ASN A 24 7.72 5.04 3.37
C ASN A 24 8.84 5.62 4.22
N THR A 25 9.68 4.76 4.80
CA THR A 25 10.89 5.06 5.59
C THR A 25 10.74 6.00 6.80
N ASN A 26 9.64 6.76 6.90
CA ASN A 26 9.19 7.58 7.99
C ASN A 26 7.71 7.24 8.23
N PRO A 27 7.32 6.78 9.43
CA PRO A 27 5.98 6.23 9.72
C PRO A 27 4.86 7.28 9.77
N TYR A 28 5.00 8.41 9.08
CA TYR A 28 4.03 9.52 9.16
C TYR A 28 3.69 10.15 7.80
N THR A 29 4.16 9.59 6.69
CA THR A 29 3.94 10.18 5.37
C THR A 29 2.98 9.31 4.54
N TRP A 30 1.72 9.76 4.43
CA TRP A 30 0.77 9.23 3.46
C TRP A 30 1.31 9.46 2.04
N ILE A 31 1.56 8.39 1.30
CA ILE A 31 1.93 8.49 -0.11
C ILE A 31 0.67 8.84 -0.90
N LYS A 32 0.61 10.05 -1.47
CA LYS A 32 -0.41 10.37 -2.49
C LYS A 32 -0.20 9.44 -3.69
N GLU A 33 -1.28 8.82 -4.17
CA GLU A 33 -1.33 7.84 -5.27
C GLU A 33 -0.38 8.12 -6.45
N ASN A 34 -0.19 9.40 -6.81
CA ASN A 34 0.62 9.82 -7.96
C ASN A 34 2.12 9.53 -7.84
N ASN A 35 2.66 9.25 -6.65
CA ASN A 35 4.10 9.03 -6.48
C ASN A 35 4.45 7.55 -6.24
N LEU A 36 3.49 6.63 -6.30
CA LEU A 36 3.74 5.21 -6.07
C LEU A 36 4.77 4.63 -7.06
N HIS A 37 4.75 5.11 -8.30
CA HIS A 37 5.71 4.72 -9.34
C HIS A 37 7.15 5.19 -9.08
N ASP A 38 7.36 6.20 -8.23
CA ASP A 38 8.69 6.70 -7.87
C ASP A 38 9.37 5.81 -6.84
N PHE A 39 8.65 4.83 -6.26
CA PHE A 39 9.14 3.95 -5.22
C PHE A 39 9.25 2.52 -5.70
N THR A 40 10.40 1.89 -5.45
CA THR A 40 10.61 0.46 -5.70
C THR A 40 9.87 -0.40 -4.67
N PHE A 41 9.76 0.08 -3.43
CA PHE A 41 9.10 -0.62 -2.34
C PHE A 41 8.32 0.36 -1.46
N ILE A 42 7.27 -0.12 -0.84
CA ILE A 42 6.55 0.58 0.22
C ILE A 42 6.45 -0.29 1.47
N TRP A 43 6.24 0.33 2.62
CA TRP A 43 5.88 -0.38 3.85
C TRP A 43 4.36 -0.34 4.04
N ILE A 44 3.79 -1.46 4.46
CA ILE A 44 2.37 -1.58 4.80
C ILE A 44 2.29 -2.25 6.16
N ASP A 45 1.61 -1.61 7.12
CA ASP A 45 1.16 -2.31 8.32
C ASP A 45 -0.17 -3.00 8.04
N TYR A 46 -0.18 -4.32 8.19
CA TYR A 46 -1.37 -5.14 8.05
C TYR A 46 -1.45 -6.13 9.22
N ASN A 47 -2.53 -6.07 9.99
CA ASN A 47 -2.73 -6.86 11.20
C ASN A 47 -1.60 -6.72 12.25
N GLY A 48 -1.01 -5.53 12.39
CA GLY A 48 0.08 -5.27 13.34
C GLY A 48 1.44 -5.85 12.91
N VAL A 49 1.54 -6.29 11.66
CA VAL A 49 2.78 -6.79 11.06
C VAL A 49 3.15 -5.86 9.90
N GLY A 50 4.38 -5.33 9.94
CA GLY A 50 4.92 -4.51 8.87
C GLY A 50 5.46 -5.35 7.73
N TYR A 51 4.99 -5.11 6.52
CA TYR A 51 5.46 -5.73 5.29
C TYR A 51 6.14 -4.69 4.41
N LYS A 52 7.32 -5.02 3.88
CA LYS A 52 7.96 -4.26 2.80
C LYS A 52 7.60 -4.90 1.47
N ILE A 53 6.78 -4.22 0.68
CA ILE A 53 6.16 -4.76 -0.54
C ILE A 53 6.69 -4.01 -1.76
N HIS A 54 7.10 -4.76 -2.79
CA HIS A 54 7.50 -4.16 -4.06
C HIS A 54 6.30 -3.57 -4.79
N ILE A 55 6.46 -2.44 -5.47
CA ILE A 55 5.33 -1.70 -6.05
C ILE A 55 4.51 -2.50 -7.07
N SER A 56 5.13 -3.46 -7.77
CA SER A 56 4.44 -4.38 -8.69
C SER A 56 3.38 -5.26 -8.02
N HIS A 57 3.38 -5.33 -6.70
CA HIS A 57 2.43 -6.07 -5.87
C HIS A 57 1.34 -5.15 -5.30
N ILE A 58 1.10 -4.01 -5.94
CA ILE A 58 0.05 -3.05 -5.58
C ILE A 58 -0.84 -2.80 -6.79
N GLN A 59 -2.14 -2.74 -6.54
CA GLN A 59 -3.14 -2.43 -7.54
C GLN A 59 -4.09 -1.35 -7.04
N ILE A 60 -4.36 -0.35 -7.88
CA ILE A 60 -5.35 0.69 -7.60
C ILE A 60 -6.53 0.44 -8.53
N LYS A 61 -7.71 0.26 -7.94
CA LYS A 61 -8.98 0.12 -8.66
C LYS A 61 -9.78 1.41 -8.50
N SER A 62 -9.88 2.18 -9.57
CA SER A 62 -10.79 3.33 -9.66
C SER A 62 -12.11 2.89 -10.31
N MET A 63 -13.25 3.26 -9.73
CA MET A 63 -14.58 3.16 -10.35
C MET A 63 -14.98 4.49 -10.96
#